data_AF-A0AAN9RT73-F1
#
_entry.id   AF-A0AAN9RT73-F1
#
_cell.length_a   1.000
_cell.length_b   1.000
_cell.length_c   1.000
_cell.angle_alpha   90.00
_cell.angle_beta   90.00
_cell.angle_gamma   90.00
#
_symmetry.space_group_name_H-M   'P 1'
#
loop_
_entity.id
_entity.type
_entity.pdbx_description
1 polymer ?
#
loop_
_entity_poly.entity_id
_entity_poly.type
_entity_poly.pdbx_seq_one_letter_code
_entity_poly.pdbx_strand_id
1 'polypeptide(L)'
;MGREIIREGSRKEPGKCSRLWFQEDVRDVLTNSTGTDAVEGLALKLNLTNRECFKADIFEEMRSLRLLQLHHVELTGDYGYLSKQLRWIYWQGFPSTYIPNNFYLGDAIAINFKHGNLREVWKEPKVCSTCNFLLN
;
A
#
# COMPACT_ATOMS: atom_id res chain seq x y z
N MET A 1 23.29 1.13 7.19
CA MET A 1 23.89 -0.23 7.29
C MET A 1 22.94 -1.34 6.84
N GLY A 2 22.02 -1.89 7.65
CA GLY A 2 21.23 -3.08 7.21
C GLY A 2 20.37 -2.87 5.96
N ARG A 3 19.74 -1.70 5.80
CA ARG A 3 18.89 -1.38 4.64
C ARG A 3 19.68 -1.14 3.35
N GLU A 4 20.89 -0.61 3.45
CA GLU A 4 21.75 -0.32 2.29
C GLU A 4 22.36 -1.59 1.72
N ILE A 5 22.70 -2.58 2.57
CA ILE A 5 23.21 -3.89 2.12
C ILE A 5 22.17 -4.60 1.25
N ILE A 6 20.90 -4.61 1.67
CA ILE A 6 19.80 -5.18 0.89
C ILE A 6 19.65 -4.43 -0.44
N ARG A 7 19.73 -3.09 -0.41
CA ARG A 7 19.65 -2.25 -1.61
C ARG A 7 20.74 -2.58 -2.62
N GLU A 8 21.98 -2.78 -2.16
CA GLU A 8 23.13 -3.02 -3.03
C GLU A 8 23.02 -4.34 -3.79
N GLY A 9 22.52 -5.40 -3.13
CA GLY A 9 22.29 -6.70 -3.77
C GLY A 9 21.19 -6.70 -4.84
N SER A 10 20.27 -5.73 -4.77
CA SER A 10 19.06 -5.68 -5.62
C SER A 10 19.01 -4.48 -6.57
N ARG A 11 20.08 -3.68 -6.68
CA ARG A 11 20.10 -2.44 -7.48
C ARG A 11 19.60 -2.59 -8.93
N LYS A 12 19.74 -3.79 -9.52
CA LYS A 12 19.30 -4.06 -10.90
C LYS A 12 17.82 -4.43 -11.01
N GLU A 13 17.22 -4.97 -9.96
CA GLU A 13 15.88 -5.55 -9.97
C GLU A 13 15.17 -5.29 -8.63
N PRO A 14 14.82 -4.02 -8.34
CA PRO A 14 14.18 -3.65 -7.08
C PRO A 14 12.87 -4.43 -6.84
N GLY A 15 12.12 -4.74 -7.89
CA GLY A 15 10.87 -5.52 -7.82
C GLY A 15 11.01 -6.94 -7.28
N LYS A 16 12.23 -7.49 -7.15
CA LYS A 16 12.50 -8.80 -6.53
C LYS A 16 12.88 -8.70 -5.04
N CYS A 17 12.91 -7.50 -4.48
CA CYS A 17 13.13 -7.29 -3.05
C CYS A 17 11.89 -7.64 -2.25
N SER A 18 12.07 -8.39 -1.16
CA SER A 18 11.01 -8.57 -0.16
C SER A 18 10.53 -7.24 0.44
N ARG A 19 11.38 -6.21 0.49
CA ARG A 19 11.00 -4.93 1.07
C ARG A 19 11.54 -3.73 0.30
N LEU A 20 10.64 -2.84 -0.09
CA LEU A 20 10.91 -1.61 -0.81
C LEU A 20 10.69 -0.39 0.10
N TRP A 21 11.78 0.30 0.46
CA TRP A 21 11.77 1.44 1.39
C TRP A 21 12.36 2.72 0.80
N PHE A 22 13.18 2.59 -0.24
CA PHE A 22 13.81 3.72 -0.90
C PHE A 22 12.83 4.28 -1.91
N GLN A 23 12.57 5.58 -1.82
CA GLN A 23 11.54 6.23 -2.62
C GLN A 23 11.81 6.07 -4.13
N GLU A 24 13.07 6.15 -4.55
CA GLU A 24 13.42 5.97 -5.97
C GLU A 24 13.08 4.56 -6.46
N ASP A 25 13.46 3.54 -5.70
CA ASP A 25 13.25 2.14 -6.05
C ASP A 25 11.74 1.79 -6.05
N VAL A 26 10.98 2.31 -5.08
CA VAL A 26 9.52 2.12 -5.03
C VAL A 26 8.85 2.79 -6.22
N ARG A 27 9.24 4.03 -6.56
CA ARG A 27 8.67 4.73 -7.72
C ARG A 27 8.99 3.99 -9.01
N ASP A 28 10.23 3.56 -9.20
CA ASP A 28 10.63 2.78 -10.37
C ASP A 28 9.80 1.50 -10.52
N VAL A 29 9.61 0.76 -9.43
CA VAL A 29 8.81 -0.48 -9.41
C VAL A 29 7.34 -0.21 -9.76
N LEU A 30 6.74 0.83 -9.20
CA LEU A 30 5.33 1.17 -9.44
C LEU A 30 5.11 1.75 -10.84
N THR A 31 6.00 2.62 -11.31
CA THR A 31 5.91 3.24 -12.63
C THR A 31 6.10 2.22 -13.75
N ASN A 32 7.05 1.30 -13.60
CA ASN A 32 7.34 0.28 -14.60
C ASN A 32 6.55 -1.01 -14.41
N SER A 33 5.71 -1.10 -13.36
CA SER A 33 4.94 -2.30 -13.00
C SER A 33 5.82 -3.56 -12.88
N THR A 34 7.03 -3.40 -12.35
CA THR A 34 8.02 -4.50 -12.20
C THR A 34 7.93 -5.20 -10.86
N GLY A 35 6.89 -4.91 -10.08
CA GLY A 35 6.60 -5.57 -8.81
C GLY A 35 6.38 -7.05 -9.01
N THR A 36 6.96 -7.87 -8.13
CA THR A 36 6.78 -9.32 -8.17
C THR A 36 6.23 -9.83 -6.86
N ASP A 37 5.85 -11.10 -6.83
CA ASP A 37 5.38 -11.79 -5.63
C ASP A 37 6.44 -11.85 -4.52
N ALA A 38 7.71 -11.54 -4.83
CA ALA A 38 8.73 -11.40 -3.79
C ALA A 38 8.42 -10.24 -2.84
N VAL A 39 7.75 -9.17 -3.30
CA VAL A 39 7.52 -7.94 -2.52
C VAL A 39 6.50 -8.19 -1.40
N GLU A 40 6.99 -8.22 -0.16
CA GLU A 40 6.15 -8.35 1.04
C GLU A 40 5.88 -7.01 1.74
N GLY A 41 6.72 -6.00 1.50
CA GLY A 41 6.55 -4.68 2.11
C GLY A 41 6.92 -3.54 1.18
N LEU A 42 6.06 -2.52 1.13
CA LEU A 42 6.24 -1.35 0.28
C LEU A 42 5.94 -0.06 1.04
N ALA A 43 6.87 0.90 1.00
CA ALA A 43 6.71 2.19 1.63
C ALA A 43 7.02 3.34 0.66
N LEU A 44 5.97 4.05 0.22
CA LEU A 44 6.09 5.27 -0.58
C LEU A 44 5.69 6.49 0.26
N LYS A 45 6.66 7.38 0.50
CA LYS A 45 6.44 8.62 1.24
C LYS A 45 6.61 9.81 0.31
N LEU A 46 5.51 10.45 -0.05
CA LEU A 46 5.53 11.69 -0.83
C LEU A 46 5.22 12.89 0.05
N ASN A 47 5.67 14.06 -0.38
CA ASN A 47 5.37 15.34 0.26
C ASN A 47 4.04 15.88 -0.29
N LEU A 48 3.40 16.81 0.45
CA LEU A 48 2.11 17.42 0.06
C LEU A 48 2.09 18.03 -1.35
N THR A 49 3.24 18.51 -1.83
CA THR A 49 3.40 19.14 -3.15
C THR A 49 3.59 18.13 -4.28
N ASN A 50 4.04 16.91 -3.97
CA ASN A 50 4.31 15.86 -4.94
C ASN A 50 3.27 14.77 -4.80
N ARG A 51 2.08 15.00 -5.36
CA ARG A 51 1.04 13.96 -5.43
C ARG A 51 1.30 13.12 -6.67
N GLU A 52 1.45 11.82 -6.47
CA GLU A 52 1.49 10.85 -7.56
C GLU A 52 0.25 9.98 -7.50
N CYS A 53 -0.29 9.70 -8.68
CA CYS A 53 -1.43 8.84 -8.86
C CYS A 53 -0.97 7.57 -9.57
N PHE A 54 -1.27 6.43 -8.96
CA PHE A 54 -1.01 5.12 -9.55
C PHE A 54 -2.32 4.36 -9.73
N LYS A 55 -2.38 3.48 -10.71
CA LYS A 55 -3.48 2.52 -10.81
C LYS A 55 -3.23 1.37 -9.83
N ALA A 56 -4.31 0.79 -9.29
CA ALA A 56 -4.21 -0.31 -8.35
C ALA A 56 -3.81 -1.65 -9.03
N ASP A 57 -4.00 -1.79 -10.34
CA ASP A 57 -3.63 -2.99 -11.12
C ASP A 57 -2.12 -3.30 -11.05
N ILE A 58 -1.26 -2.31 -10.85
CA ILE A 58 0.19 -2.51 -10.68
C ILE A 58 0.56 -3.41 -9.48
N PHE A 59 -0.37 -3.61 -8.53
CA PHE A 59 -0.18 -4.48 -7.36
C PHE A 59 -0.59 -5.93 -7.62
N GLU A 60 -1.18 -6.25 -8.78
CA GLU A 60 -1.74 -7.58 -9.08
C GLU A 60 -0.72 -8.72 -8.94
N GLU A 61 0.54 -8.46 -9.33
CA GLU A 61 1.63 -9.44 -9.24
C GLU A 61 2.31 -9.45 -7.86
N MET A 62 2.07 -8.46 -6.99
CA MET A 62 2.61 -8.40 -5.62
C MET A 62 1.73 -9.17 -4.63
N ARG A 63 1.46 -10.44 -4.90
CA ARG A 63 0.45 -11.24 -4.17
C ARG A 63 0.82 -11.53 -2.73
N SER A 64 2.11 -11.53 -2.39
CA SER A 64 2.61 -11.68 -1.02
C SER A 64 2.78 -10.36 -0.26
N LEU A 65 2.25 -9.23 -0.78
CA LEU A 65 2.33 -7.95 -0.09
C LEU A 65 1.54 -7.96 1.22
N ARG A 66 2.24 -7.71 2.33
CA ARG A 66 1.70 -7.73 3.69
C ARG A 66 1.74 -6.37 4.38
N LEU A 67 2.70 -5.52 4.01
CA LEU A 67 2.93 -4.21 4.60
C LEU A 67 2.82 -3.12 3.53
N LEU A 68 1.85 -2.22 3.69
CA LEU A 68 1.67 -1.09 2.77
C LEU A 68 1.71 0.22 3.53
N GLN A 69 2.67 1.09 3.18
CA GLN A 69 2.78 2.44 3.69
C GLN A 69 2.71 3.45 2.55
N LEU A 70 1.68 4.30 2.54
CA LEU A 70 1.46 5.33 1.53
C LEU A 70 1.29 6.69 2.22
N HIS A 71 2.05 7.70 1.81
CA HIS A 71 1.86 9.09 2.25
C HIS A 71 1.61 9.96 1.03
N HIS A 72 0.43 10.58 0.98
CA HIS A 72 0.02 11.49 -0.09
C HIS A 72 0.05 10.85 -1.49
N VAL A 73 -0.14 9.53 -1.55
CA VAL A 73 -0.25 8.74 -2.79
C VAL A 73 -1.72 8.49 -3.07
N GLU A 74 -2.14 8.77 -4.30
CA GLU A 74 -3.47 8.45 -4.80
C GLU A 74 -3.43 7.12 -5.56
N LEU A 75 -4.36 6.23 -5.24
CA LEU A 75 -4.55 4.99 -5.99
C LEU A 75 -5.92 5.06 -6.68
N THR A 76 -5.96 4.67 -7.95
CA THR A 76 -7.17 4.68 -8.78
C THR A 76 -7.49 3.27 -9.30
N GLY A 77 -8.74 3.06 -9.69
CA GLY A 77 -9.21 1.76 -10.18
C GLY A 77 -9.66 0.83 -9.07
N ASP A 78 -9.46 -0.47 -9.28
CA ASP A 78 -10.00 -1.53 -8.42
C ASP A 78 -9.01 -1.92 -7.30
N TYR A 79 -9.39 -1.67 -6.04
CA TYR A 79 -8.58 -2.07 -4.88
C TYR A 79 -8.52 -3.59 -4.66
N GLY A 80 -9.29 -4.38 -5.42
CA GLY A 80 -9.22 -5.83 -5.44
C GLY A 80 -7.90 -6.39 -5.99
N TYR A 81 -7.12 -5.57 -6.70
CA TYR A 81 -5.75 -5.91 -7.13
C TYR A 81 -4.72 -5.85 -5.99
N LEU A 82 -5.06 -5.22 -4.86
CA LEU A 82 -4.20 -5.26 -3.68
C LEU A 82 -4.19 -6.68 -3.08
N SER A 83 -3.03 -7.07 -2.56
CA SER A 83 -2.88 -8.40 -1.96
C SER A 83 -3.90 -8.65 -0.85
N LYS A 84 -4.50 -9.84 -0.87
CA LYS A 84 -5.37 -10.34 0.20
C LYS A 84 -4.62 -10.65 1.49
N GLN A 85 -3.28 -10.72 1.44
CA GLN A 85 -2.43 -11.00 2.58
C GLN A 85 -2.03 -9.73 3.36
N LEU A 86 -2.52 -8.56 2.97
CA LEU A 86 -2.27 -7.31 3.68
C LEU A 86 -2.61 -7.45 5.16
N ARG A 87 -1.60 -7.26 6.01
CA ARG A 87 -1.69 -7.32 7.48
C ARG A 87 -1.61 -5.94 8.10
N TRP A 88 -0.81 -5.05 7.53
CA TRP A 88 -0.58 -3.72 8.08
C TRP A 88 -0.67 -2.67 6.97
N ILE A 89 -1.57 -1.70 7.17
CA ILE A 89 -1.84 -0.64 6.21
C ILE A 89 -1.73 0.71 6.92
N TYR A 90 -0.82 1.55 6.45
CA TYR A 90 -0.77 2.96 6.79
C TYR A 90 -0.98 3.77 5.53
N TRP A 91 -2.02 4.60 5.49
CA TRP A 91 -2.33 5.40 4.32
C TRP A 91 -2.72 6.81 4.73
N GLN A 92 -1.78 7.72 4.56
CA GLN A 92 -1.96 9.12 4.86
C GLN A 92 -2.44 9.89 3.63
N GLY A 93 -3.49 10.71 3.80
CA GLY A 93 -4.13 11.42 2.70
C GLY A 93 -5.06 10.55 1.87
N PHE A 94 -5.67 9.52 2.49
CA PHE A 94 -6.60 8.63 1.82
C PHE A 94 -7.71 9.43 1.11
N PRO A 95 -7.92 9.24 -0.21
CA PRO A 95 -8.72 10.16 -1.02
C PRO A 95 -10.23 9.99 -0.80
N SER A 96 -10.67 8.79 -0.45
CA SER A 96 -12.09 8.45 -0.33
C SER A 96 -12.66 8.77 1.06
N THR A 97 -13.96 9.05 1.09
CA THR A 97 -14.72 9.28 2.34
C THR A 97 -15.16 8.00 3.04
N TYR A 98 -15.10 6.86 2.33
CA TYR A 98 -15.38 5.52 2.84
C TYR A 98 -14.39 4.50 2.28
N ILE A 99 -14.20 3.38 2.99
CA ILE A 99 -13.40 2.26 2.46
C ILE A 99 -14.21 1.55 1.37
N PRO A 100 -13.68 1.42 0.15
CA PRO A 100 -14.37 0.75 -0.95
C PRO A 100 -14.59 -0.74 -0.71
N ASN A 101 -15.71 -1.26 -1.19
CA ASN A 101 -16.12 -2.64 -0.91
C ASN A 101 -15.18 -3.72 -1.47
N ASN A 102 -14.48 -3.40 -2.56
CA ASN A 102 -13.46 -4.22 -3.22
C ASN A 102 -12.10 -4.21 -2.49
N PHE A 103 -11.89 -3.31 -1.52
CA PHE A 103 -10.67 -3.32 -0.73
C PHE A 103 -10.74 -4.43 0.32
N TYR A 104 -10.03 -5.53 0.06
CA TYR A 104 -9.98 -6.68 0.96
C TYR A 104 -9.15 -6.37 2.22
N LEU A 105 -9.82 -6.37 3.37
CA LEU A 105 -9.22 -6.10 4.68
C LEU A 105 -9.43 -7.24 5.69
N GLY A 106 -9.90 -8.41 5.25
CA GLY A 106 -10.27 -9.53 6.14
C GLY A 106 -9.12 -10.04 7.02
N ASP A 107 -7.90 -9.99 6.48
CA ASP A 107 -6.67 -10.42 7.14
C ASP A 107 -5.89 -9.27 7.82
N ALA A 108 -6.39 -8.04 7.73
CA ALA A 108 -5.70 -6.86 8.25
C ALA A 108 -5.72 -6.86 9.79
N ILE A 109 -4.54 -6.71 10.39
CA ILE A 109 -4.35 -6.65 11.85
C ILE A 109 -4.38 -5.20 12.33
N ALA A 110 -3.80 -4.30 11.53
CA ALA A 110 -3.77 -2.87 11.85
C ALA A 110 -3.95 -2.03 10.59
N ILE A 111 -4.86 -1.07 10.69
CA ILE A 111 -5.21 -0.14 9.62
C ILE A 111 -5.17 1.27 10.20
N ASN A 112 -4.45 2.17 9.54
CA ASN A 112 -4.35 3.57 9.93
C ASN A 112 -4.54 4.47 8.70
N PHE A 113 -5.69 5.15 8.64
CA PHE A 113 -5.98 6.17 7.65
C PHE A 113 -5.83 7.54 8.30
N LYS A 114 -4.71 8.23 8.06
CA LYS A 114 -4.41 9.52 8.70
C LYS A 114 -4.60 10.69 7.74
N HIS A 115 -5.10 11.82 8.22
CA HIS A 115 -5.22 13.06 7.43
C HIS A 115 -5.92 12.85 6.06
N GLY A 116 -6.85 11.89 6.00
CA GLY A 116 -7.65 11.58 4.82
C GLY A 116 -9.07 12.12 4.96
N ASN A 117 -9.87 11.94 3.92
CA ASN A 117 -11.28 12.37 3.93
C ASN A 117 -12.23 11.34 4.56
N LEU A 118 -11.71 10.31 5.22
CA LEU A 118 -12.48 9.19 5.75
C LEU A 118 -13.48 9.69 6.80
N ARG A 119 -14.77 9.63 6.48
CA ARG A 119 -15.88 9.99 7.38
C ARG A 119 -16.58 8.75 7.93
N GLU A 120 -16.62 7.69 7.13
CA GLU A 120 -17.28 6.44 7.45
C GLU A 120 -16.34 5.27 7.12
N VAL A 121 -16.39 4.19 7.89
CA VAL A 121 -15.54 3.02 7.62
C VAL A 121 -16.03 2.30 6.36
N TRP A 122 -17.35 2.10 6.22
CA TRP A 122 -17.97 1.46 5.06
C TRP A 122 -19.22 2.23 4.66
N LYS A 123 -19.51 2.29 3.36
CA LYS A 123 -20.76 2.90 2.84
C LYS A 123 -22.00 2.08 3.21
N GLU A 124 -21.83 0.77 3.38
CA GLU A 124 -22.86 -0.17 3.83
C GLU A 124 -22.34 -0.96 5.03
N PRO A 125 -23.18 -1.31 6.02
CA PRO A 125 -22.74 -2.06 7.20
C PRO A 125 -22.13 -3.40 6.79
N LYS A 126 -20.86 -3.63 7.15
CA LYS A 126 -20.18 -4.92 6.98
C LYS A 126 -19.88 -5.55 8.34
N VAL A 127 -20.18 -6.84 8.49
CA VAL A 127 -19.69 -7.64 9.62
C VAL A 127 -18.20 -7.86 9.42
N CYS A 128 -17.38 -7.22 10.27
CA CYS A 128 -15.94 -7.34 10.25
C CYS A 128 -15.50 -8.08 11.52
N SER A 129 -15.03 -9.32 11.40
CA SER A 129 -14.73 -10.20 12.54
C SER A 129 -13.36 -9.96 13.19
N THR A 130 -12.48 -9.12 12.62
CA THR A 130 -11.06 -9.07 13.02
C THR A 130 -10.39 -7.69 13.06
N CYS A 131 -11.05 -6.59 12.67
CA CYS A 131 -10.35 -5.29 12.57
C CYS A 131 -10.31 -4.49 13.88
N ASN A 132 -9.10 -4.24 14.40
CA ASN A 132 -8.83 -3.16 15.36
C ASN A 132 -8.55 -1.86 14.57
N PHE A 133 -9.56 -0.99 14.43
CA PHE A 133 -9.40 0.31 13.78
C PHE A 133 -8.86 1.35 14.78
N LEU A 134 -7.75 2.00 14.45
CA LEU A 134 -7.30 3.21 15.13
C LEU A 134 -7.65 4.40 14.23
N LEU A 135 -8.83 4.98 14.47
CA LEU A 135 -9.22 6.27 13.88
C LEU A 135 -8.66 7.38 14.78
N ASN A 136 -7.81 8.25 14.21
CA ASN A 136 -7.28 9.46 14.87
C ASN A 136 -7.74 10.70 14.12
#